data_AF-A0A533WNX2-F1
#
_entry.id   AF-A0A533WNX2-F1
#
_cell.length_a   1.000
_cell.length_b   1.000
_cell.length_c   1.000
_cell.angle_alpha   90.00
_cell.angle_beta   90.00
_cell.angle_gamma   90.00
#
_symmetry.space_group_name_H-M   'P 1'
#
loop_
_entity.id
_entity.type
_entity.pdbx_description
1 polymer ?
#
loop_
_entity_poly.entity_id
_entity_poly.type
_entity_poly.pdbx_seq_one_letter_code
_entity_poly.pdbx_strand_id
1 'polypeptide(L)'
;MLFHSVITTFPRTVPNMTTFYENGLYVQTSTQNVNYVTCYSDTSFWGTVWAIASATGDTDGITQFHALWYDKSPNQPLTRDCTIITNGQNYLKVYLDGVMVYSNSTLNLQMPGPFNAFLEPQTSYDGQMLYGIYKDYYSATDENVKVSNLPTNAATVSIVDSSGNILATAPITGSTSILDVGKYHLPLTANIKIYDSSSMQIASTQNPIKIFGGDVYSAK
;
A
#
# COMPACT_ATOMS: atom_id res chain seq x y z
N MET A 1 0.16 -0.25 9.72
CA MET A 1 -0.66 -1.24 8.98
C MET A 1 -0.59 -0.92 7.50
N LEU A 2 -0.73 -1.95 6.67
CA LEU A 2 -0.71 -1.88 5.22
C LEU A 2 -2.06 -2.37 4.68
N PHE A 3 -2.57 -1.69 3.65
CA PHE A 3 -3.81 -2.01 2.95
C PHE A 3 -3.56 -1.98 1.45
N HIS A 4 -4.15 -2.91 0.71
CA HIS A 4 -3.87 -3.05 -0.71
C HIS A 4 -5.12 -3.42 -1.52
N SER A 5 -5.14 -2.95 -2.77
CA SER A 5 -6.03 -3.46 -3.82
C SER A 5 -5.46 -3.09 -5.19
N VAL A 6 -5.66 -3.98 -6.17
CA VAL A 6 -5.59 -3.61 -7.59
C VAL A 6 -6.96 -3.09 -8.00
N ILE A 7 -7.01 -1.88 -8.54
CA ILE A 7 -8.24 -1.16 -8.85
C ILE A 7 -8.30 -0.94 -10.35
N THR A 8 -9.40 -1.34 -10.98
CA THR A 8 -9.71 -1.07 -12.38
C THR A 8 -10.94 -0.18 -12.50
N THR A 9 -10.83 0.88 -13.30
CA THR A 9 -11.83 1.94 -13.46
C THR A 9 -12.32 2.03 -14.90
N PHE A 10 -13.64 2.07 -15.07
CA PHE A 10 -14.29 2.38 -16.35
C PHE A 10 -15.46 3.34 -16.11
N PRO A 11 -15.76 4.26 -17.05
CA PRO A 11 -15.09 4.54 -18.33
C PRO A 11 -13.81 5.38 -18.18
N ARG A 12 -13.13 5.71 -19.30
CA ARG A 12 -11.99 6.64 -19.34
C ARG A 12 -12.40 8.11 -19.20
N THR A 13 -13.63 8.45 -19.54
CA THR A 13 -14.19 9.80 -19.44
C THR A 13 -15.66 9.73 -19.07
N VAL A 14 -16.15 10.77 -18.42
CA VAL A 14 -17.59 11.01 -18.23
C VAL A 14 -18.04 12.23 -19.06
N PRO A 15 -19.31 12.30 -19.54
CA PRO A 15 -19.68 13.24 -20.61
C PRO A 15 -19.71 14.73 -20.23
N ASN A 16 -19.79 15.07 -18.95
CA ASN A 16 -19.97 16.45 -18.48
C ASN A 16 -18.74 16.95 -17.70
N MET A 17 -18.33 18.19 -17.95
CA MET A 17 -17.21 18.86 -17.26
C MET A 17 -17.43 19.05 -15.75
N THR A 18 -18.67 18.91 -15.27
CA THR A 18 -19.05 19.09 -13.86
C THR A 18 -19.35 17.77 -13.13
N THR A 19 -19.28 16.64 -13.83
CA THR A 19 -19.51 15.32 -13.24
C THR A 19 -18.20 14.58 -13.11
N PHE A 20 -18.08 13.79 -12.04
CA PHE A 20 -16.90 13.01 -11.72
C PHE A 20 -17.30 11.57 -11.39
N TYR A 21 -16.38 10.66 -11.66
CA TYR A 21 -16.46 9.28 -11.20
C TYR A 21 -15.15 8.93 -10.53
N GLU A 22 -15.23 8.67 -9.24
CA GLU A 22 -14.08 8.27 -8.44
C GLU A 22 -14.21 6.80 -8.07
N ASN A 23 -13.07 6.13 -8.05
CA ASN A 23 -13.01 4.71 -7.74
C ASN A 23 -11.69 4.40 -7.05
N GLY A 24 -11.74 3.88 -5.83
CA GLY A 24 -10.53 3.82 -4.99
C GLY A 24 -10.56 2.85 -3.81
N LEU A 25 -9.39 2.71 -3.20
CA LEU A 25 -9.18 2.09 -1.89
C LEU A 25 -9.15 3.19 -0.83
N TYR A 26 -10.03 3.07 0.15
CA TYR A 26 -10.18 3.98 1.26
C TYR A 26 -9.79 3.29 2.55
N VAL A 27 -9.05 4.01 3.40
CA VAL A 27 -8.74 3.61 4.77
C VAL A 27 -9.25 4.71 5.68
N GLN A 28 -10.27 4.41 6.47
CA GLN A 28 -10.94 5.36 7.37
C GLN A 28 -10.76 4.96 8.82
N THR A 29 -10.84 5.91 9.75
CA THR A 29 -11.09 5.58 11.16
C THR A 29 -12.45 4.92 11.35
N SER A 30 -12.56 4.01 12.32
CA SER A 30 -13.83 3.44 12.77
C SER A 30 -14.58 4.31 13.79
N THR A 31 -14.01 5.45 14.16
CA THR A 31 -14.70 6.44 15.01
C THR A 31 -15.78 7.18 14.24
N GLN A 32 -16.55 8.02 14.94
CA GLN A 32 -17.72 8.71 14.37
C GLN A 32 -17.38 9.69 13.23
N ASN A 33 -16.13 10.18 13.18
CA ASN A 33 -15.71 11.20 12.21
C ASN A 33 -15.35 10.57 10.86
N VAL A 34 -15.72 11.24 9.77
CA VAL A 34 -15.33 10.85 8.41
C VAL A 34 -13.90 11.32 8.11
N ASN A 35 -12.91 10.64 8.71
CA ASN A 35 -11.49 10.87 8.47
C ASN A 35 -10.88 9.68 7.72
N TYR A 36 -10.34 9.90 6.53
CA TYR A 36 -9.75 8.84 5.73
C TYR A 36 -8.54 9.29 4.91
N VAL A 37 -7.76 8.32 4.46
CA VAL A 37 -6.84 8.46 3.33
C VAL A 37 -7.34 7.58 2.20
N THR A 38 -7.13 8.05 0.98
CA THR A 38 -7.57 7.33 -0.20
C THR A 38 -6.53 7.39 -1.30
N CYS A 39 -6.52 6.32 -2.07
CA CYS A 39 -5.79 6.17 -3.30
C CYS A 39 -6.81 5.76 -4.35
N TYR A 40 -7.05 6.67 -5.28
CA TYR A 40 -8.21 6.58 -6.14
C TYR A 40 -7.90 7.07 -7.53
N SER A 41 -8.69 6.57 -8.46
CA SER A 41 -8.81 7.13 -9.79
C SER A 41 -9.90 8.20 -9.78
N ASP A 42 -9.66 9.31 -10.47
CA ASP A 42 -10.63 10.37 -10.71
C ASP A 42 -10.89 10.48 -12.21
N THR A 43 -12.12 10.17 -12.63
CA THR A 43 -12.56 10.21 -14.01
C THR A 43 -13.44 11.42 -14.24
N SER A 44 -12.97 12.31 -15.10
CA SER A 44 -13.68 13.52 -15.51
C SER A 44 -13.93 13.52 -17.03
N PHE A 45 -14.44 14.63 -17.57
CA PHE A 45 -14.50 14.86 -19.00
C PHE A 45 -13.12 14.80 -19.69
N TRP A 46 -12.05 15.14 -18.97
CA TRP A 46 -10.69 15.22 -19.52
C TRP A 46 -9.97 13.87 -19.58
N GLY A 47 -10.45 12.90 -18.80
CA GLY A 47 -9.80 11.60 -18.65
C GLY A 47 -9.86 11.08 -17.23
N THR A 48 -9.42 9.85 -17.08
CA THR A 48 -9.09 9.23 -15.79
C THR A 48 -7.65 9.55 -15.42
N VAL A 49 -7.46 10.00 -14.18
CA VAL A 49 -6.15 10.22 -13.53
C VAL A 49 -6.11 9.49 -12.19
N TRP A 50 -4.95 9.49 -11.51
CA TRP A 50 -4.80 8.91 -10.18
C TRP A 50 -4.35 9.95 -9.17
N ALA A 51 -4.90 9.86 -7.97
CA ALA A 51 -4.64 10.79 -6.89
C ALA A 51 -4.57 10.09 -5.53
N ILE A 52 -3.81 10.69 -4.63
CA ILE A 52 -3.78 10.37 -3.21
C ILE A 52 -4.38 11.56 -2.47
N ALA A 53 -5.31 11.31 -1.57
CA ALA A 53 -5.92 12.34 -0.76
C ALA A 53 -6.04 11.92 0.70
N SER A 54 -6.12 12.92 1.58
CA SER A 54 -6.62 12.76 2.94
C SER A 54 -7.81 13.67 3.15
N ALA A 55 -8.82 13.16 3.84
CA ALA A 55 -10.00 13.90 4.22
C ALA A 55 -10.12 13.94 5.74
N THR A 56 -10.57 15.07 6.27
CA THR A 56 -11.05 15.18 7.65
C THR A 56 -12.49 15.68 7.65
N GLY A 57 -13.25 15.22 8.64
CA GLY A 57 -14.69 15.38 8.70
C GLY A 57 -15.21 15.23 10.13
N ASP A 58 -16.52 15.34 10.24
CA ASP A 58 -17.29 15.09 11.44
C ASP A 58 -18.29 13.96 11.18
N THR A 59 -19.38 13.89 11.95
CA THR A 59 -20.42 12.86 11.81
C THR A 59 -21.31 13.07 10.59
N ASP A 60 -21.34 14.27 10.02
CA ASP A 60 -22.21 14.65 8.91
C ASP A 60 -21.50 14.53 7.56
N GLY A 61 -20.16 14.52 7.57
CA GLY A 61 -19.36 14.23 6.39
C GLY A 61 -17.98 14.86 6.41
N ILE A 62 -17.36 14.92 5.23
CA ILE A 62 -16.05 15.54 5.01
C ILE A 62 -16.19 17.05 5.12
N THR A 63 -15.33 17.68 5.91
CA THR A 63 -15.26 19.15 6.06
C THR A 63 -14.01 19.73 5.40
N GLN A 64 -12.95 18.93 5.27
CA GLN A 64 -11.72 19.30 4.58
C GLN A 64 -11.23 18.14 3.70
N PHE A 65 -10.82 18.48 2.49
CA PHE A 65 -10.24 17.55 1.55
C PHE A 65 -8.88 18.07 1.09
N HIS A 66 -7.85 17.23 1.22
CA HIS A 66 -6.48 17.58 0.87
C HIS A 66 -5.97 16.63 -0.21
N ALA A 67 -5.79 17.14 -1.43
CA ALA A 67 -5.04 16.45 -2.46
C ALA A 67 -3.55 16.40 -2.05
N LEU A 68 -3.04 15.21 -1.81
CA LEU A 68 -1.66 14.97 -1.35
C LEU A 68 -0.72 14.69 -2.52
N TRP A 69 -1.21 14.00 -3.54
CA TRP A 69 -0.52 13.71 -4.79
C TRP A 69 -1.53 13.54 -5.92
N TYR A 70 -1.15 13.91 -7.15
CA TYR A 70 -2.02 13.83 -8.32
C TYR A 70 -1.17 13.67 -9.59
N ASP A 71 -1.43 12.63 -10.39
CA ASP A 71 -0.78 12.44 -11.68
C ASP A 71 -1.53 13.17 -12.79
N LYS A 72 -0.97 14.30 -13.26
CA LYS A 72 -1.54 15.10 -14.34
C LYS A 72 -1.18 14.58 -15.73
N SER A 73 -0.36 13.54 -15.84
CA SER A 73 0.04 13.06 -17.15
C SER A 73 -1.15 12.45 -17.91
N PRO A 74 -1.24 12.68 -19.22
CA PRO A 74 -2.36 12.20 -20.01
C PRO A 74 -2.34 10.67 -20.12
N ASN A 75 -3.51 10.08 -20.40
CA ASN A 75 -3.65 8.65 -20.70
C ASN A 75 -3.15 7.72 -19.59
N GLN A 76 -3.40 8.07 -18.33
CA GLN A 76 -3.11 7.17 -17.21
C GLN A 76 -3.75 5.78 -17.41
N PRO A 77 -3.10 4.72 -16.92
CA PRO A 77 -3.67 3.38 -16.91
C PRO A 77 -5.02 3.37 -16.17
N LEU A 78 -5.98 2.60 -16.69
CA LEU A 78 -7.28 2.41 -16.04
C LEU A 78 -7.22 1.35 -14.93
N THR A 79 -6.15 0.55 -14.89
CA THR A 79 -5.88 -0.41 -13.83
C THR A 79 -4.57 -0.03 -13.17
N ARG A 80 -4.58 0.14 -11.85
CA ARG A 80 -3.36 0.34 -11.06
C ARG A 80 -3.41 -0.45 -9.77
N ASP A 81 -2.23 -0.82 -9.33
CA ASP A 81 -1.98 -1.44 -8.03
C ASP A 81 -1.82 -0.32 -6.99
N CYS A 82 -2.58 -0.36 -5.89
CA CYS A 82 -2.45 0.61 -4.82
C CYS A 82 -2.21 -0.01 -3.46
N THR A 83 -1.21 0.52 -2.77
CA THR A 83 -0.87 0.16 -1.39
C THR A 83 -0.83 1.40 -0.51
N ILE A 84 -1.66 1.43 0.54
CA ILE A 84 -1.68 2.47 1.57
C ILE A 84 -1.08 1.90 2.86
N ILE A 85 -0.11 2.62 3.43
CA ILE A 85 0.54 2.26 4.70
C ILE A 85 0.40 3.44 5.65
N THR A 86 -0.25 3.20 6.79
CA THR A 86 -0.50 4.26 7.76
C THR A 86 -0.54 3.73 9.19
N ASN A 87 -0.26 4.65 10.14
CA ASN A 87 -0.55 4.47 11.55
C ASN A 87 -1.80 5.26 12.01
N GLY A 88 -2.45 5.97 11.09
CA GLY A 88 -3.66 6.74 11.35
C GLY A 88 -3.46 8.06 12.11
N GLN A 89 -2.25 8.36 12.57
CA GLN A 89 -1.97 9.57 13.34
C GLN A 89 -1.17 10.57 12.53
N ASN A 90 0.06 10.21 12.18
CA ASN A 90 1.04 11.11 11.55
C ASN A 90 1.75 10.52 10.34
N TYR A 91 1.68 9.20 10.16
CA TYR A 91 2.41 8.48 9.13
C TYR A 91 1.48 8.05 7.99
N LEU A 92 1.85 8.43 6.77
CA LEU A 92 1.24 7.96 5.54
C LEU A 92 2.34 7.71 4.52
N LYS A 93 2.38 6.50 3.98
CA LYS A 93 3.19 6.13 2.81
C LYS A 93 2.28 5.43 1.81
N VAL A 94 2.35 5.81 0.54
CA VAL A 94 1.50 5.25 -0.51
C VAL A 94 2.32 4.87 -1.73
N TYR A 95 2.08 3.66 -2.22
CA TYR A 95 2.65 3.14 -3.46
C TYR A 95 1.56 2.98 -4.52
N LEU A 96 1.89 3.38 -5.75
CA LEU A 96 1.15 3.03 -6.96
C LEU A 96 2.06 2.21 -7.88
N ASP A 97 1.61 1.03 -8.29
CA ASP A 97 2.39 0.09 -9.12
C ASP A 97 3.77 -0.23 -8.51
N GLY A 98 3.83 -0.33 -7.19
CA GLY A 98 5.06 -0.51 -6.42
C GLY A 98 6.02 0.68 -6.41
N VAL A 99 5.64 1.83 -6.96
CA VAL A 99 6.39 3.09 -6.92
C VAL A 99 5.85 3.98 -5.81
N MET A 100 6.73 4.46 -4.93
CA MET A 100 6.32 5.36 -3.84
C MET A 100 5.95 6.73 -4.43
N VAL A 101 4.67 7.09 -4.35
CA VAL A 101 4.16 8.36 -4.87
C VAL A 101 3.95 9.41 -3.78
N TYR A 102 3.79 8.97 -2.53
CA TYR A 102 3.63 9.86 -1.39
C TYR A 102 4.23 9.26 -0.12
N SER A 103 4.86 10.10 0.71
CA SER A 103 5.32 9.73 2.05
C SER A 103 5.38 10.96 2.97
N ASN A 104 4.83 10.85 4.18
CA ASN A 104 4.90 11.87 5.22
C ASN A 104 4.83 11.22 6.60
N SER A 105 5.66 11.68 7.54
CA SER A 105 5.72 11.20 8.93
C SER A 105 5.19 12.21 9.96
N THR A 106 4.64 13.33 9.51
CA THR A 106 4.13 14.45 10.32
C THR A 106 2.73 14.92 9.90
N LEU A 107 2.07 14.21 8.98
CA LEU A 107 0.75 14.58 8.45
C LEU A 107 -0.34 14.32 9.49
N ASN A 108 -1.02 15.34 9.99
CA ASN A 108 -2.11 15.14 10.95
C ASN A 108 -3.34 14.46 10.32
N LEU A 109 -3.42 13.13 10.40
CA LEU A 109 -4.48 12.33 9.78
C LEU A 109 -5.76 12.30 10.62
N GLN A 110 -5.65 12.39 11.95
CA GLN A 110 -6.79 12.28 12.86
C GLN A 110 -7.61 10.98 12.68
N MET A 111 -6.96 9.89 12.29
CA MET A 111 -7.59 8.61 12.02
C MET A 111 -7.14 7.53 13.03
N PRO A 112 -7.44 7.66 14.33
CA PRO A 112 -7.08 6.62 15.27
C PRO A 112 -7.72 5.29 14.85
N GLY A 113 -6.98 4.20 15.01
CA GLY A 113 -7.50 2.85 14.79
C GLY A 113 -8.60 2.49 15.81
N PRO A 114 -9.41 1.44 15.55
CA PRO A 114 -9.29 0.52 14.41
C PRO A 114 -9.67 1.16 13.07
N PHE A 115 -9.16 0.60 11.98
CA PHE A 115 -9.40 1.09 10.62
C PHE A 115 -10.55 0.35 9.95
N ASN A 116 -11.39 1.11 9.24
CA ASN A 116 -12.32 0.60 8.24
C ASN A 116 -11.69 0.80 6.87
N ALA A 117 -11.15 -0.27 6.29
CA ALA A 117 -10.73 -0.25 4.89
C ALA A 117 -11.91 -0.69 4.01
N PHE A 118 -12.10 -0.04 2.88
CA PHE A 118 -13.17 -0.40 1.94
C PHE A 118 -12.84 0.08 0.53
N LEU A 119 -13.60 -0.43 -0.43
CA LEU A 119 -13.49 -0.15 -1.85
C LEU A 119 -14.75 0.60 -2.25
N GLU A 120 -14.60 1.77 -2.84
CA GLU A 120 -15.75 2.62 -3.15
C GLU A 120 -15.67 3.17 -4.57
N PRO A 121 -16.69 2.88 -5.39
CA PRO A 121 -17.03 3.66 -6.57
C PRO A 121 -18.05 4.75 -6.18
N GLN A 122 -17.72 6.02 -6.41
CA GLN A 122 -18.64 7.14 -6.19
C GLN A 122 -18.76 7.99 -7.44
N THR A 123 -19.97 8.45 -7.77
CA THR A 123 -20.19 9.27 -8.96
C THR A 123 -21.24 10.36 -8.75
N SER A 124 -21.01 11.50 -9.39
CA SER A 124 -22.01 12.54 -9.61
C SER A 124 -22.63 12.47 -11.01
N TYR A 125 -22.24 11.48 -11.84
CA TYR A 125 -22.82 11.23 -13.14
C TYR A 125 -24.03 10.31 -13.04
N ASP A 126 -25.21 10.83 -13.36
CA ASP A 126 -26.50 10.13 -13.27
C ASP A 126 -26.93 9.44 -14.58
N GLY A 127 -26.15 9.59 -15.65
CA GLY A 127 -26.53 9.09 -16.97
C GLY A 127 -26.34 7.57 -17.16
N GLN A 128 -25.59 6.88 -16.30
CA GLN A 128 -25.48 5.42 -16.30
C GLN A 128 -24.96 4.87 -14.97
N MET A 129 -25.14 3.56 -14.75
CA MET A 129 -24.48 2.85 -13.66
C MET A 129 -22.97 2.71 -13.96
N LEU A 130 -22.15 3.16 -13.02
CA LEU A 130 -20.70 3.00 -13.04
C LEU A 130 -20.26 1.98 -11.98
N TYR A 131 -19.17 1.28 -12.24
CA TYR A 131 -18.64 0.28 -11.32
C TYR A 131 -17.11 0.17 -11.44
N GLY A 132 -16.49 -0.23 -10.34
CA GLY A 132 -15.07 -0.59 -10.27
C GLY A 132 -14.90 -2.11 -10.27
N ILE A 133 -13.75 -2.59 -10.74
CA ILE A 133 -13.31 -3.97 -10.51
C ILE A 133 -12.13 -3.93 -9.56
N TYR A 134 -12.17 -4.75 -8.52
CA TYR A 134 -11.13 -4.81 -7.50
C TYR A 134 -10.57 -6.23 -7.43
N LYS A 135 -9.25 -6.34 -7.30
CA LYS A 135 -8.54 -7.59 -7.08
C LYS A 135 -7.57 -7.43 -5.93
N ASP A 136 -7.23 -8.56 -5.33
CA ASP A 136 -6.18 -8.66 -4.31
C ASP A 136 -6.42 -7.70 -3.15
N TYR A 137 -7.67 -7.59 -2.69
CA TYR A 137 -8.00 -6.76 -1.54
C TYR A 137 -7.56 -7.43 -0.23
N TYR A 138 -6.54 -6.87 0.42
CA TYR A 138 -6.01 -7.40 1.68
C TYR A 138 -5.41 -6.32 2.58
N SER A 139 -5.14 -6.71 3.82
CA SER A 139 -4.36 -5.92 4.78
C SER A 139 -3.25 -6.74 5.40
N ALA A 140 -2.16 -6.07 5.77
CA ALA A 140 -1.04 -6.63 6.51
C ALA A 140 -0.75 -5.77 7.76
N THR A 141 -0.19 -6.37 8.82
CA THR A 141 -0.01 -5.67 10.10
C THR A 141 1.10 -4.61 10.03
N ASP A 142 2.11 -4.84 9.19
CA ASP A 142 3.27 -3.95 8.98
C ASP A 142 3.65 -3.91 7.48
N GLU A 143 4.55 -3.01 7.11
CA GLU A 143 5.24 -3.00 5.81
C GLU A 143 6.55 -3.80 5.84
N ASN A 144 7.00 -4.19 7.03
CA ASN A 144 8.27 -4.87 7.25
C ASN A 144 8.09 -6.33 7.66
N VAL A 145 9.07 -7.16 7.30
CA VAL A 145 9.23 -8.54 7.79
C VAL A 145 10.34 -8.57 8.82
N LYS A 146 10.13 -9.28 9.93
CA LYS A 146 11.16 -9.46 10.95
C LYS A 146 11.74 -10.86 10.89
N VAL A 147 13.07 -10.95 10.89
CA VAL A 147 13.79 -12.23 11.09
C VAL A 147 14.54 -12.16 12.41
N SER A 148 14.40 -13.19 13.23
CA SER A 148 14.90 -13.25 14.61
C SER A 148 15.76 -14.49 14.86
N ASN A 149 16.40 -14.53 16.04
CA ASN A 149 17.30 -15.61 16.45
C ASN A 149 18.44 -15.85 15.45
N LEU A 150 18.94 -14.77 14.85
CA LEU A 150 20.00 -14.87 13.85
C LEU A 150 21.32 -15.34 14.50
N PRO A 151 22.07 -16.25 13.85
CA PRO A 151 23.38 -16.70 14.34
C PRO A 151 24.34 -15.54 14.59
N THR A 152 25.26 -15.68 15.53
CA THR A 152 26.22 -14.61 15.89
C THR A 152 27.20 -14.25 14.77
N ASN A 153 27.42 -15.15 13.81
CA ASN A 153 28.23 -14.91 12.63
C ASN A 153 27.44 -14.34 11.44
N ALA A 154 26.13 -14.14 11.57
CA ALA A 154 25.31 -13.54 10.54
C ALA A 154 25.58 -12.03 10.44
N ALA A 155 25.58 -11.49 9.22
CA ALA A 155 25.73 -10.06 8.95
C ALA A 155 24.52 -9.43 8.25
N THR A 156 23.89 -10.17 7.32
CA THR A 156 22.75 -9.67 6.54
C THR A 156 21.69 -10.74 6.32
N VAL A 157 20.46 -10.28 6.09
CA VAL A 157 19.33 -11.10 5.67
C VAL A 157 18.81 -10.55 4.35
N SER A 158 18.44 -11.44 3.43
CA SER A 158 17.82 -11.06 2.15
C SER A 158 16.59 -11.92 1.86
N ILE A 159 15.59 -11.30 1.26
CA ILE A 159 14.46 -11.97 0.60
C ILE A 159 14.79 -12.08 -0.88
N VAL A 160 14.84 -13.30 -1.40
CA VAL A 160 15.29 -13.59 -2.77
C VAL A 160 14.22 -14.41 -3.50
N ASP A 161 13.79 -13.94 -4.68
CA ASP A 161 12.79 -14.63 -5.48
C ASP A 161 13.34 -15.89 -6.18
N SER A 162 12.46 -16.63 -6.86
CA SER A 162 12.84 -17.85 -7.60
C SER A 162 13.79 -17.61 -8.78
N SER A 163 13.88 -16.38 -9.26
CA SER A 163 14.78 -15.97 -10.35
C SER A 163 16.16 -15.51 -9.82
N GLY A 164 16.34 -15.46 -8.49
CA GLY A 164 17.56 -15.01 -7.85
C GLY A 164 17.64 -13.50 -7.61
N ASN A 165 16.57 -12.74 -7.87
CA ASN A 165 16.55 -11.31 -7.60
C ASN A 165 16.38 -11.07 -6.10
N ILE A 166 17.16 -10.12 -5.58
CA ILE A 166 17.01 -9.66 -4.20
C ILE A 166 15.86 -8.65 -4.17
N LEU A 167 14.79 -9.00 -3.45
CA LEU A 167 13.62 -8.14 -3.26
C LEU A 167 13.84 -7.17 -2.09
N ALA A 168 14.41 -7.67 -1.00
CA ALA A 168 14.76 -6.87 0.15
C ALA A 168 16.06 -7.39 0.78
N THR A 169 16.84 -6.50 1.37
CA THR A 169 18.02 -6.87 2.15
C THR A 169 18.18 -5.90 3.31
N ALA A 170 18.60 -6.40 4.46
CA ALA A 170 18.83 -5.57 5.64
C ALA A 170 20.02 -6.10 6.47
N PRO A 171 20.75 -5.20 7.13
CA PRO A 171 21.77 -5.59 8.10
C PRO A 171 21.11 -6.21 9.34
N ILE A 172 21.94 -6.86 10.15
CA ILE A 172 21.52 -7.40 11.45
C ILE A 172 21.81 -6.39 12.55
N THR A 173 20.83 -6.18 13.41
CA THR A 173 20.94 -5.39 14.64
C THR A 173 20.61 -6.29 15.83
N GLY A 174 21.61 -6.60 16.65
CA GLY A 174 21.50 -7.61 17.71
C GLY A 174 21.30 -9.00 17.11
N SER A 175 20.19 -9.67 17.45
CA SER A 175 19.81 -10.98 16.90
C SER A 175 18.68 -10.89 15.87
N THR A 176 18.42 -9.70 15.34
CA THR A 176 17.26 -9.42 14.47
C THR A 176 17.62 -8.66 13.21
N SER A 177 16.82 -8.83 12.17
CA SER A 177 16.84 -8.02 10.95
C SER A 177 15.41 -7.68 10.55
N ILE A 178 15.22 -6.48 10.00
CA ILE A 178 13.91 -5.94 9.59
C ILE A 178 14.00 -5.57 8.11
N LEU A 179 13.20 -6.21 7.28
CA LEU A 179 13.22 -6.06 5.82
C LEU A 179 11.94 -5.38 5.33
N ASP A 180 12.07 -4.25 4.64
CA ASP A 180 10.93 -3.55 4.02
C ASP A 180 10.44 -4.32 2.78
N VAL A 181 9.17 -4.72 2.81
CA VAL A 181 8.48 -5.38 1.68
C VAL A 181 7.23 -4.60 1.24
N GLY A 182 6.97 -3.42 1.81
CA GLY A 182 5.72 -2.69 1.65
C GLY A 182 5.45 -2.19 0.23
N LYS A 183 6.49 -2.07 -0.59
CA LYS A 183 6.38 -1.68 -2.01
C LYS A 183 5.88 -2.80 -2.93
N TYR A 184 5.81 -4.04 -2.45
CA TYR A 184 5.50 -5.19 -3.29
C TYR A 184 4.03 -5.59 -3.19
N HIS A 185 3.52 -6.18 -4.27
CA HIS A 185 2.27 -6.93 -4.24
C HIS A 185 2.47 -8.21 -3.41
N LEU A 186 1.75 -8.33 -2.30
CA LEU A 186 1.85 -9.43 -1.35
C LEU A 186 0.79 -10.52 -1.61
N PRO A 187 1.07 -11.77 -1.22
CA PRO A 187 2.33 -12.25 -0.63
C PRO A 187 3.45 -12.38 -1.65
N LEU A 188 4.67 -12.05 -1.23
CA LEU A 188 5.86 -12.46 -1.97
C LEU A 188 5.98 -13.99 -1.94
N THR A 189 6.49 -14.57 -3.02
CA THR A 189 6.89 -15.99 -3.06
C THR A 189 8.40 -16.06 -3.22
N ALA A 190 9.10 -16.22 -2.11
CA ALA A 190 10.55 -16.02 -2.06
C ALA A 190 11.21 -16.86 -0.96
N ASN A 191 12.52 -16.99 -1.03
CA ASN A 191 13.34 -17.54 0.04
C ASN A 191 13.86 -16.44 0.96
N ILE A 192 13.93 -16.72 2.25
CA ILE A 192 14.71 -15.91 3.20
C ILE A 192 16.09 -16.54 3.32
N LYS A 193 17.13 -15.75 3.03
CA LYS A 193 18.54 -16.14 3.04
C LYS A 193 19.32 -15.29 4.02
N ILE A 194 20.24 -15.92 4.73
CA ILE A 194 21.08 -15.29 5.74
C ILE A 194 22.54 -15.44 5.31
N TYR A 195 23.29 -14.35 5.38
CA TYR A 195 24.68 -14.30 4.96
C TYR A 195 25.59 -13.83 6.09
N ASP A 196 26.83 -14.31 6.11
CA ASP A 196 27.88 -13.81 7.00
C ASP A 196 28.55 -12.53 6.43
N SER A 197 29.54 -12.00 7.16
CA SER A 197 30.28 -10.79 6.76
C SER A 197 31.11 -10.97 5.49
N SER A 198 31.35 -12.20 5.06
CA SER A 198 32.05 -12.55 3.81
C SER A 198 31.07 -12.78 2.66
N SER A 199 29.78 -12.45 2.85
CA SER A 199 28.70 -12.68 1.88
C SER A 199 28.47 -14.17 1.55
N MET A 200 28.91 -15.08 2.42
CA MET A 200 28.62 -16.50 2.28
C MET A 200 27.26 -16.81 2.89
N GLN A 201 26.41 -17.54 2.16
CA GLN A 201 25.11 -17.97 2.66
C GLN A 201 25.31 -19.01 3.76
N ILE A 202 24.79 -18.71 4.96
CA ILE A 202 24.89 -19.60 6.13
C ILE A 202 23.57 -20.29 6.48
N ALA A 203 22.44 -19.73 6.03
CA ALA A 203 21.12 -20.35 6.16
C ALA A 203 20.16 -19.88 5.07
N SER A 204 19.18 -20.72 4.75
CA SER A 204 18.08 -20.38 3.85
C SER A 204 16.85 -21.22 4.20
N THR A 205 15.68 -20.67 3.98
CA THR A 205 14.46 -21.49 3.81
C THR A 205 14.70 -22.56 2.73
N GLN A 206 14.17 -23.78 2.94
CA GLN A 206 14.37 -24.90 2.01
C GLN A 206 13.62 -24.71 0.68
N ASN A 207 12.40 -24.18 0.74
CA ASN A 207 11.57 -23.88 -0.42
C ASN A 207 11.10 -22.42 -0.35
N PRO A 208 10.74 -21.79 -1.48
CA PRO A 208 10.08 -20.49 -1.47
C PRO A 208 8.82 -20.52 -0.59
N ILE A 209 8.66 -19.52 0.25
CA ILE A 209 7.53 -19.35 1.16
C ILE A 209 6.70 -18.13 0.79
N LYS A 210 5.46 -18.07 1.30
CA LYS A 210 4.64 -16.86 1.24
C LYS A 210 5.05 -15.90 2.34
N ILE A 211 5.31 -14.64 1.99
CA ILE A 211 5.76 -13.60 2.91
C ILE A 211 4.83 -12.39 2.81
N PHE A 212 4.24 -12.01 3.93
CA PHE A 212 3.47 -10.78 4.11
C PHE A 212 4.21 -9.79 5.01
N GLY A 213 3.86 -8.51 4.87
CA GLY A 213 4.30 -7.49 5.82
C GLY A 213 3.76 -7.76 7.22
N GLY A 214 4.62 -7.68 8.22
CA GLY A 214 4.36 -8.03 9.61
C GLY A 214 4.67 -9.48 9.98
N ASP A 215 5.03 -10.34 9.02
CA ASP A 215 5.46 -11.70 9.31
C ASP A 215 6.76 -11.71 10.13
N VAL A 216 6.87 -12.71 11.02
CA VAL A 216 8.05 -12.94 11.86
C VAL A 216 8.59 -14.34 11.62
N TYR A 217 9.85 -14.43 11.21
CA TYR A 217 10.57 -15.67 11.02
C TYR A 217 11.70 -15.83 12.04
N SER A 218 12.15 -17.06 12.22
CA SER A 218 13.26 -17.42 13.10
C SER A 218 14.27 -18.26 12.34
N ALA A 219 15.56 -17.95 12.50
CA ALA A 219 16.64 -18.82 12.08
C ALA A 219 16.81 -19.93 13.13
N LYS A 220 16.15 -21.07 12.96
CA LYS A 220 16.38 -22.30 13.74
C LYS A 220 16.58 -23.46 12.77
#